data_AF-A0A8T6ZTV0-F1
#
_entry.id   AF-A0A8T6ZTV0-F1
#
_cell.length_a   1.000
_cell.length_b   1.000
_cell.length_c   1.000
_cell.angle_alpha   90.00
_cell.angle_beta   90.00
_cell.angle_gamma   90.00
#
_symmetry.space_group_name_H-M   'P 1'
#
loop_
_entity.id
_entity.type
_entity.pdbx_description
1 polymer ?
#
loop_
_entity_poly.entity_id
_entity_poly.type
_entity_poly.pdbx_seq_one_letter_code
_entity_poly.pdbx_strand_id
1 'polypeptide(L)'
;YMGGLKGWLARLMLRRRGQPPEMLENLSTIVRRPVFDRLRLPSDVLMLQYVGAPLTGHIGEETRSRYRILRRLGPNDGLTLLAEELIAGGFVVTEVGLDHYFRAPDIDIRTVALTYAVLDELERRASVLQSSLSGLGGKAGSATLFACGATIQ
;
A
#
# COMPACT_ATOMS: atom_id res chain seq x y z
N TYR A 1 22.44 6.04 -1.71
CA TYR A 1 22.48 7.29 -0.92
C TYR A 1 22.78 6.99 0.56
N MET A 2 24.00 6.55 0.89
CA MET A 2 24.63 6.58 2.23
C MET A 2 26.07 6.06 2.10
N GLY A 3 26.97 6.90 1.61
CA GLY A 3 28.40 6.57 1.50
C GLY A 3 29.15 6.86 2.80
N GLY A 4 30.25 6.14 3.03
CA GLY A 4 31.18 6.40 4.13
C GLY A 4 30.68 6.00 5.52
N LEU A 5 31.10 6.76 6.54
CA LEU A 5 30.91 6.43 7.96
C LEU A 5 29.43 6.23 8.35
N LYS A 6 28.50 6.99 7.75
CA LYS A 6 27.06 6.89 8.02
C LYS A 6 26.48 5.56 7.54
N GLY A 7 26.88 5.09 6.36
CA GLY A 7 26.47 3.80 5.84
C GLY A 7 27.04 2.64 6.66
N TRP A 8 28.30 2.76 7.08
CA TRP A 8 28.94 1.78 7.97
C TRP A 8 28.25 1.71 9.34
N LEU A 9 27.97 2.85 9.98
CA LEU A 9 27.23 2.93 11.25
C LEU A 9 25.82 2.34 11.12
N ALA A 10 25.11 2.64 10.02
CA ALA A 10 23.77 2.10 9.78
C ALA A 10 23.79 0.56 9.67
N ARG A 11 24.74 -0.01 8.92
CA ARG A 11 24.92 -1.47 8.82
C ARG A 11 25.28 -2.10 10.18
N LEU A 12 26.16 -1.45 10.95
CA LEU A 12 26.52 -1.91 12.30
C LEU A 12 25.30 -1.90 13.24
N MET A 13 24.48 -0.84 13.21
CA MET A 13 23.25 -0.76 13.99
C MET A 13 22.24 -1.84 13.59
N LEU A 14 22.04 -2.07 12.29
CA LEU A 14 21.17 -3.13 11.80
C LEU A 14 21.65 -4.50 12.30
N ARG A 15 22.97 -4.76 12.21
CA ARG A 15 23.56 -6.00 12.72
C ARG A 15 23.33 -6.18 14.22
N ARG A 16 23.44 -5.10 15.02
CA ARG A 16 23.11 -5.14 16.45
C ARG A 16 21.63 -5.40 16.72
N ARG A 17 20.74 -5.04 15.82
CA ARG A 17 19.29 -5.32 15.88
C ARG A 17 18.91 -6.66 15.25
N GLY A 18 19.89 -7.50 14.89
CA GLY A 18 19.66 -8.79 14.25
C GLY A 18 19.15 -8.72 12.81
N GLN A 19 19.21 -7.54 12.18
CA GLN A 19 18.74 -7.33 10.81
C GLN A 19 19.90 -7.54 9.81
N PRO A 20 19.62 -8.15 8.64
CA PRO A 20 20.63 -8.35 7.61
C PRO A 20 21.12 -6.99 7.06
N PRO A 21 22.43 -6.76 6.91
CA PRO A 21 22.96 -5.49 6.40
C PRO A 21 22.52 -5.18 4.95
N GLU A 22 22.16 -6.21 4.17
CA GLU A 22 21.59 -6.10 2.82
C GLU A 22 20.20 -5.46 2.82
N MET A 23 19.53 -5.38 3.99
CA MET A 23 18.22 -4.75 4.14
C MET A 23 18.18 -3.32 3.57
N LEU A 24 19.25 -2.53 3.76
CA LEU A 24 19.30 -1.17 3.22
C LEU A 24 19.36 -1.14 1.68
N GLU A 25 20.10 -2.06 1.09
CA GLU A 25 20.21 -2.18 -0.37
C GLU A 25 18.88 -2.66 -0.95
N ASN A 26 18.23 -3.60 -0.27
CA ASN A 26 16.91 -4.11 -0.58
C ASN A 26 15.79 -3.06 -0.45
N LEU A 27 16.00 -1.92 0.20
CA LEU A 27 15.01 -0.83 0.24
C LEU A 27 15.30 0.26 -0.81
N SER A 28 16.39 0.14 -1.57
CA SER A 28 16.75 1.17 -2.54
C SER A 28 15.87 1.09 -3.80
N THR A 29 15.53 2.26 -4.33
CA THR A 29 14.80 2.40 -5.60
C THR A 29 15.48 1.63 -6.75
N ILE A 30 16.82 1.69 -6.82
CA ILE A 30 17.61 1.04 -7.89
C ILE A 30 17.40 -0.48 -7.88
N VAL A 31 17.37 -1.08 -6.69
CA VAL A 31 17.19 -2.53 -6.55
C VAL A 31 15.71 -2.92 -6.73
N ARG A 32 14.77 -2.12 -6.22
CA ARG A 32 13.34 -2.48 -6.20
C ARG A 32 12.59 -2.17 -7.48
N ARG A 33 12.89 -1.07 -8.17
CA ARG A 33 12.14 -0.66 -9.36
C ARG A 33 12.03 -1.76 -10.43
N PRO A 34 13.11 -2.48 -10.83
CA PRO A 34 13.00 -3.56 -11.81
C PRO A 34 12.11 -4.73 -11.36
N VAL A 35 12.00 -4.98 -10.05
CA VAL A 35 11.14 -6.00 -9.48
C VAL A 35 9.68 -5.57 -9.56
N PHE A 36 9.39 -4.33 -9.18
CA PHE A 36 8.03 -3.76 -9.20
C PHE A 36 7.50 -3.56 -10.63
N ASP A 37 8.35 -3.20 -11.59
CA ASP A 37 7.94 -3.06 -13.00
C ASP A 37 7.40 -4.37 -13.60
N ARG A 38 7.93 -5.51 -13.11
CA ARG A 38 7.55 -6.87 -13.51
C ARG A 38 6.45 -7.46 -12.64
N LEU A 39 6.12 -6.83 -11.51
CA LEU A 39 5.08 -7.32 -10.62
C LEU A 39 3.74 -7.30 -11.34
N ARG A 40 3.05 -8.44 -11.31
CA ARG A 40 1.67 -8.57 -11.78
C ARG A 40 0.87 -9.20 -10.66
N LEU A 41 -0.16 -8.49 -10.23
CA LEU A 41 -1.06 -8.98 -9.20
C LEU A 41 -1.98 -10.03 -9.81
N PRO A 42 -2.19 -11.18 -9.16
CA PRO A 42 -3.22 -12.13 -9.56
C PRO A 42 -4.60 -11.45 -9.58
N SER A 43 -5.46 -11.81 -10.53
CA SER A 43 -6.77 -11.17 -10.73
C SER A 43 -7.76 -11.41 -9.59
N ASP A 44 -7.53 -12.46 -8.81
CA ASP A 44 -8.28 -12.88 -7.63
C ASP A 44 -7.75 -12.25 -6.33
N VAL A 45 -6.67 -11.47 -6.39
CA VAL A 45 -6.10 -10.76 -5.24
C VAL A 45 -6.48 -9.28 -5.29
N LEU A 46 -7.23 -8.83 -4.29
CA LEU A 46 -7.44 -7.39 -4.06
C LEU A 46 -6.21 -6.80 -3.36
N MET A 47 -5.51 -5.90 -4.04
CA MET A 47 -4.46 -5.08 -3.46
C MET A 47 -5.04 -3.73 -3.04
N LEU A 48 -5.15 -3.51 -1.73
CA LEU A 48 -5.44 -2.19 -1.17
C LEU A 48 -4.12 -1.53 -0.72
N GLN A 49 -3.94 -0.27 -1.08
CA GLN A 49 -2.77 0.53 -0.72
C GLN A 49 -3.24 1.75 0.07
N TYR A 50 -2.93 1.77 1.36
CA TYR A 50 -3.21 2.91 2.22
C TYR A 50 -1.97 3.79 2.33
N VAL A 51 -2.04 4.99 1.76
CA VAL A 51 -0.87 5.87 1.55
C VAL A 51 -1.09 7.21 2.25
N GLY A 52 -0.12 7.60 3.08
CA GLY A 52 -0.09 8.92 3.72
C GLY A 52 0.40 9.96 2.73
N ALA A 53 -0.34 11.07 2.59
CA ALA A 53 0.02 12.18 1.71
C ALA A 53 0.17 13.47 2.55
N PRO A 54 1.32 13.71 3.18
CA PRO A 54 1.48 14.86 4.05
C PRO A 54 1.66 16.15 3.25
N LEU A 55 1.22 17.25 3.85
CA LEU A 55 1.63 18.59 3.45
C LEU A 55 2.89 18.97 4.24
N THR A 56 3.60 20.02 3.84
CA THR A 56 4.84 20.43 4.52
C THR A 56 4.66 20.67 6.02
N GLY A 57 3.48 21.14 6.45
CA GLY A 57 3.15 21.35 7.87
C GLY A 57 2.87 20.06 8.66
N HIS A 58 2.61 18.95 7.98
CA HIS A 58 2.27 17.67 8.58
C HIS A 58 3.49 16.75 8.78
N ILE A 59 4.67 17.18 8.34
CA ILE A 59 5.91 16.42 8.48
C ILE A 59 6.45 16.55 9.90
N GLY A 60 6.53 15.41 10.60
CA GLY A 60 7.12 15.32 11.93
C GLY A 60 8.61 15.67 11.95
N GLU A 61 9.11 16.09 13.11
CA GLU A 61 10.52 16.50 13.26
C GLU A 61 11.50 15.35 12.90
N GLU A 62 11.12 14.11 13.21
CA GLU A 62 11.91 12.90 12.96
C GLU A 62 12.19 12.63 11.47
N THR A 63 11.25 13.00 10.58
CA THR A 63 11.36 12.80 9.13
C THR A 63 11.72 14.07 8.37
N ARG A 64 11.60 15.25 9.01
CA ARG A 64 11.78 16.57 8.38
C ARG A 64 13.07 16.74 7.58
N SER A 65 14.19 16.24 8.11
CA SER A 65 15.48 16.32 7.41
C SER A 65 15.48 15.52 6.10
N ARG A 66 14.90 14.32 6.11
CA ARG A 66 14.79 13.42 4.96
C ARG A 66 13.74 13.93 3.96
N TYR A 67 12.60 14.42 4.46
CA TYR A 67 11.60 15.12 3.65
C TYR A 67 12.21 16.25 2.81
N ARG A 68 13.06 17.09 3.43
CA ARG A 68 13.74 18.20 2.72
C ARG A 68 14.69 17.73 1.63
N ILE A 69 15.26 16.54 1.76
CA ILE A 69 16.11 15.94 0.72
C ILE A 69 15.21 15.43 -0.42
N LEU A 70 14.17 14.67 -0.08
CA LEU A 70 13.28 14.01 -1.05
C LEU A 70 12.35 14.97 -1.79
N ARG A 71 11.96 16.09 -1.20
CA ARG A 71 11.06 17.08 -1.85
C ARG A 71 11.58 17.64 -3.16
N ARG A 72 12.89 17.51 -3.43
CA ARG A 72 13.51 17.90 -4.71
C ARG A 72 13.19 16.91 -5.83
N LEU A 73 12.85 15.67 -5.47
CA LEU A 73 12.54 14.58 -6.38
C LEU A 73 11.02 14.42 -6.58
N GLY A 74 10.20 14.82 -5.61
CA GLY A 74 8.74 14.84 -5.72
C GLY A 74 8.02 14.83 -4.37
N PRO A 75 6.67 14.71 -4.40
CA PRO A 75 5.87 14.45 -3.21
C PRO A 75 6.37 13.22 -2.45
N ASN A 76 6.47 13.32 -1.13
CA ASN A 76 7.05 12.28 -0.29
C ASN A 76 6.49 12.37 1.13
N ASP A 77 6.50 11.24 1.82
CA ASP A 77 6.00 11.11 3.20
C ASP A 77 7.09 11.38 4.27
N GLY A 78 8.27 11.79 3.82
CA GLY A 78 9.45 12.02 4.64
C GLY A 78 10.46 10.87 4.65
N LEU A 79 10.11 9.66 4.17
CA LEU A 79 11.05 8.56 3.95
C LEU A 79 11.04 8.02 2.52
N THR A 80 9.88 8.06 1.85
CA THR A 80 9.66 7.47 0.53
C THR A 80 8.93 8.46 -0.37
N LEU A 81 9.19 8.42 -1.69
CA LEU A 81 8.41 9.19 -2.65
C LEU A 81 7.03 8.55 -2.78
N LEU A 82 5.96 9.34 -2.78
CA LEU A 82 4.59 8.79 -2.86
C LEU A 82 4.36 7.96 -4.13
N ALA A 83 5.01 8.34 -5.23
CA ALA A 83 4.95 7.59 -6.49
C ALA A 83 5.64 6.21 -6.42
N GLU A 84 6.55 6.01 -5.46
CA GLU A 84 7.24 4.73 -5.25
C GLU A 84 6.51 3.81 -4.24
N GLU A 85 5.48 4.33 -3.57
CA GLU A 85 4.62 3.56 -2.65
C GLU A 85 3.45 2.88 -3.37
N LEU A 86 3.26 3.17 -4.66
CA LEU A 86 2.12 2.71 -5.44
C LEU A 86 2.49 1.58 -6.41
N ILE A 87 1.64 0.56 -6.42
CA ILE A 87 1.60 -0.55 -7.36
C ILE A 87 0.44 -0.32 -8.32
N ALA A 88 0.69 -0.52 -9.61
CA ALA A 88 -0.33 -0.42 -10.65
C ALA A 88 -1.45 -1.46 -10.46
N GLY A 89 -2.69 -1.06 -10.70
CA GLY A 89 -3.86 -1.94 -10.57
C GLY A 89 -4.37 -2.17 -9.14
N GLY A 90 -3.67 -1.63 -8.12
CA GLY A 90 -4.16 -1.62 -6.75
C GLY A 90 -5.22 -0.53 -6.52
N PHE A 91 -6.13 -0.77 -5.58
CA PHE A 91 -7.06 0.23 -5.07
C PHE A 91 -6.33 1.09 -4.03
N VAL A 92 -6.31 2.40 -4.23
CA VAL A 92 -5.51 3.33 -3.40
C VAL A 92 -6.45 4.15 -2.52
N VAL A 93 -6.26 4.04 -1.21
CA VAL A 93 -6.87 4.91 -0.21
C VAL A 93 -5.79 5.86 0.28
N THR A 94 -5.91 7.14 -0.07
CA THR A 94 -4.94 8.15 0.36
C THR A 94 -5.48 8.92 1.55
N GLU A 95 -4.65 9.10 2.57
CA GLU A 95 -4.97 9.99 3.67
C GLU A 95 -4.07 11.22 3.69
N VAL A 96 -4.69 12.39 3.57
CA VAL A 96 -3.98 13.66 3.59
C VAL A 96 -3.55 14.03 5.00
N GLY A 97 -2.30 14.43 5.14
CA GLY A 97 -1.76 14.95 6.39
C GLY A 97 -1.12 13.91 7.31
N LEU A 98 -0.94 12.68 6.84
CA LEU A 98 -0.10 11.70 7.51
C LEU A 98 1.26 11.62 6.85
N ASP A 99 2.31 11.69 7.66
CA ASP A 99 3.67 11.34 7.24
C ASP A 99 3.90 9.82 7.37
N HIS A 100 5.12 9.37 7.07
CA HIS A 100 5.48 7.95 7.04
C HIS A 100 5.14 7.17 8.32
N TYR A 101 5.02 7.85 9.47
CA TYR A 101 4.74 7.19 10.73
C TYR A 101 3.25 7.01 11.02
N PHE A 102 2.37 7.54 10.17
CA PHE A 102 0.91 7.45 10.31
C PHE A 102 0.41 7.79 11.73
N ARG A 103 1.12 8.69 12.41
CA ARG A 103 0.79 9.09 13.77
C ARG A 103 -0.42 10.00 13.70
N ALA A 104 -1.55 9.47 14.14
CA ALA A 104 -2.79 10.19 14.07
C ALA A 104 -3.68 9.92 15.27
N PRO A 105 -4.51 10.92 15.66
CA PRO A 105 -5.60 10.64 16.58
C PRO A 105 -6.55 9.62 15.95
N ASP A 106 -7.16 8.80 16.80
CA ASP A 106 -8.23 7.87 16.43
C ASP A 106 -7.84 6.83 15.36
N ILE A 107 -6.64 6.26 15.48
CA ILE A 107 -6.15 5.22 14.57
C ILE A 107 -7.12 4.03 14.46
N ASP A 108 -7.86 3.73 15.53
CA ASP A 108 -8.86 2.66 15.55
C ASP A 108 -10.03 2.97 14.61
N ILE A 109 -10.55 4.20 14.63
CA ILE A 109 -11.66 4.63 13.75
C ILE A 109 -11.23 4.55 12.29
N ARG A 110 -9.99 4.96 11.98
CA ARG A 110 -9.43 4.91 10.63
C ARG A 110 -9.26 3.48 10.15
N THR A 111 -8.84 2.57 11.04
CA THR A 111 -8.72 1.14 10.75
C THR A 111 -10.09 0.53 10.43
N VAL A 112 -11.13 0.91 11.18
CA VAL A 112 -12.51 0.50 10.88
C VAL A 112 -12.96 1.05 9.53
N ALA A 113 -12.72 2.34 9.24
CA ALA A 113 -13.05 2.95 7.95
C ALA A 113 -12.33 2.26 6.79
N LEU A 114 -11.06 1.90 6.97
CA LEU A 114 -10.29 1.16 5.96
C LEU A 114 -10.88 -0.23 5.71
N THR A 115 -11.37 -0.90 6.76
CA THR A 115 -12.05 -2.20 6.65
C THR A 115 -13.33 -2.06 5.84
N TYR A 116 -14.14 -1.02 6.10
CA TYR A 116 -15.32 -0.74 5.28
C TYR A 116 -14.97 -0.45 3.83
N ALA A 117 -13.88 0.29 3.56
CA ALA A 117 -13.42 0.52 2.19
C ALA A 117 -13.01 -0.77 1.46
N VAL A 118 -12.42 -1.74 2.18
CA VAL A 118 -12.13 -3.08 1.62
C VAL A 118 -13.43 -3.81 1.29
N LEU A 119 -14.40 -3.84 2.21
CA LEU A 119 -15.67 -4.54 2.02
C LEU A 119 -16.45 -3.96 0.84
N ASP A 120 -16.58 -2.64 0.76
CA ASP A 120 -17.26 -1.94 -0.35
C ASP A 120 -16.62 -2.27 -1.70
N GLU A 121 -15.28 -2.26 -1.78
CA GLU A 121 -14.58 -2.59 -3.02
C GLU A 121 -14.73 -4.07 -3.41
N LEU A 122 -14.79 -4.99 -2.43
CA LEU A 122 -15.07 -6.40 -2.68
C LEU A 122 -16.49 -6.62 -3.22
N GLU A 123 -17.48 -5.99 -2.60
CA GLU A 123 -18.88 -6.05 -3.04
C GLU A 123 -19.03 -5.49 -4.46
N ARG A 124 -18.44 -4.32 -4.73
CA ARG A 124 -18.44 -3.70 -6.06
C ARG A 124 -17.86 -4.62 -7.12
N ARG A 125 -16.75 -5.30 -6.85
CA ARG A 125 -16.13 -6.27 -7.77
C ARG A 125 -17.01 -7.51 -7.98
N ALA A 126 -17.61 -8.03 -6.93
CA ALA A 126 -18.53 -9.17 -7.02
C ALA A 126 -19.74 -8.85 -7.91
N SER A 127 -20.33 -7.66 -7.77
CA SER A 127 -21.46 -7.21 -8.61
C SER A 127 -21.07 -7.07 -10.08
N VAL A 128 -19.87 -6.56 -10.38
CA VAL A 128 -19.36 -6.44 -11.77
C VAL A 128 -19.14 -7.82 -12.39
N LEU A 129 -18.60 -8.78 -11.64
CA LEU A 129 -18.39 -10.15 -12.09
C LEU A 129 -19.73 -10.84 -12.41
N GLN A 130 -20.71 -10.73 -11.51
CA GLN A 130 -22.06 -11.28 -11.72
C GLN A 130 -22.73 -10.68 -12.96
N SER A 131 -22.63 -9.36 -13.13
CA SER A 131 -23.18 -8.66 -14.30
C SER A 131 -22.51 -9.14 -15.60
N SER A 132 -21.18 -9.31 -15.59
CA SER A 132 -20.42 -9.81 -16.75
C SER A 132 -20.79 -11.25 -17.12
N LEU A 133 -21.02 -12.12 -16.13
CA LEU A 133 -21.46 -13.50 -16.34
C LEU A 133 -22.90 -13.56 -16.89
N SER A 134 -23.79 -12.71 -16.38
CA SER A 134 -25.18 -12.65 -16.86
C SER A 134 -25.29 -12.13 -18.31
N GLY A 135 -24.42 -11.19 -18.72
CA GLY A 135 -24.36 -10.66 -20.09
C GLY A 135 -23.81 -11.64 -21.13
N LEU A 136 -22.96 -12.59 -20.71
CA LEU A 136 -22.50 -13.70 -21.55
C LEU A 136 -23.52 -14.84 -21.64
N GLY A 137 -24.54 -14.85 -20.77
CA GLY A 137 -25.63 -15.83 -20.69
C GLY A 137 -26.80 -15.58 -21.64
N GLY A 138 -26.55 -15.07 -22.85
CA GLY A 138 -27.55 -14.96 -23.90
C GLY A 138 -28.04 -16.34 -24.37
N LYS A 139 -29.13 -16.82 -23.77
CA LYS A 139 -29.91 -18.05 -24.06
C LYS A 139 -29.22 -19.39 -23.75
N ALA A 140 -29.26 -19.81 -22.49
CA ALA A 140 -29.57 -21.21 -22.14
C ALA A 140 -30.27 -21.22 -20.77
N GLY A 141 -31.29 -22.07 -20.64
CA GLY A 141 -32.35 -21.97 -19.64
C GLY A 141 -31.91 -22.06 -18.17
N SER A 142 -32.72 -21.42 -17.33
CA SER A 142 -32.96 -21.69 -15.89
C SER A 142 -31.81 -22.36 -15.14
N ALA A 143 -30.85 -21.56 -14.66
CA ALA A 143 -29.93 -21.99 -13.61
C ALA A 143 -30.46 -21.53 -12.25
N THR A 144 -30.98 -22.49 -11.50
CA THR A 144 -31.34 -22.37 -10.08
C THR A 144 -30.16 -21.83 -9.27
N LEU A 145 -30.38 -20.71 -8.59
CA LEU A 145 -29.43 -20.09 -7.68
C LEU A 145 -29.32 -20.95 -6.39
N PHE A 146 -28.20 -21.63 -6.18
CA PHE A 146 -27.88 -22.21 -4.86
C PHE A 146 -27.30 -21.11 -3.97
N ALA A 147 -28.14 -20.56 -3.09
CA ALA A 147 -27.68 -19.81 -1.92
C ALA A 147 -27.23 -20.83 -0.86
N CYS A 148 -25.92 -20.97 -0.66
CA CYS A 148 -25.40 -21.70 0.49
C CYS A 148 -25.49 -20.77 1.71
N GLY A 149 -26.55 -20.95 2.51
CA GLY A 149 -26.68 -20.33 3.82
C GLY A 149 -25.76 -21.01 4.83
N ALA A 150 -24.83 -20.27 5.41
CA ALA A 150 -24.13 -20.69 6.62
C ALA A 150 -25.00 -20.28 7.82
N THR A 151 -25.79 -21.23 8.32
CA THR A 151 -26.45 -21.15 9.62
C THR A 151 -25.42 -21.49 10.70
N ILE A 152 -25.15 -20.55 11.60
CA ILE A 152 -24.39 -20.80 12.83
C ILE A 152 -25.40 -21.31 13.86
N GLN A 153 -25.21 -22.54 14.33
CA GLN A 153 -25.74 -23.02 15.62
C GLN A 153 -24.59 -23.03 16.63
#